data_AF-A0A959GY30-F1
#
_entry.id   AF-A0A959GY30-F1
#
_cell.length_a   1.000
_cell.length_b   1.000
_cell.length_c   1.000
_cell.angle_alpha   90.00
_cell.angle_beta   90.00
_cell.angle_gamma   90.00
#
_symmetry.space_group_name_H-M   'P 1'
#
loop_
_entity.id
_entity.type
_entity.pdbx_description
1 polymer ?
#
loop_
_entity_poly.entity_id
_entity_poly.type
_entity_poly.pdbx_seq_one_letter_code
_entity_poly.pdbx_strand_id
1 'polypeptide(L)'
;MKLEVFESKHGTKVVTASNLFAVLNLPIRQYGMLTRRWMRDAYEFADGIRRPQAYRDFAKRPRPGEPIEDFYLTLELAKLIALRSNSKNKLKYARLIDAVAQNGQMNLFQQAA
;
A
#
# COMPACT_ATOMS: atom_id res chain seq x y z
N MET A 1 15.46 -1.93 -5.62
CA MET A 1 14.12 -1.86 -6.23
C MET A 1 13.44 -0.58 -5.74
N LYS A 2 12.70 0.12 -6.61
CA LYS A 2 12.05 1.40 -6.31
C LYS A 2 10.58 1.17 -5.96
N LEU A 3 10.04 1.97 -5.03
CA LEU A 3 8.61 1.96 -4.74
C LEU A 3 7.86 2.59 -5.92
N GLU A 4 6.89 1.87 -6.47
CA GLU A 4 6.07 2.31 -7.60
C GLU A 4 4.69 2.74 -7.10
N VAL A 5 4.31 3.96 -7.45
CA VAL A 5 2.99 4.54 -7.15
C VAL A 5 2.25 4.71 -8.47
N PHE A 6 1.05 4.14 -8.53
CA PHE A 6 0.12 4.27 -9.64
C PHE A 6 -0.94 5.29 -9.27
N GLU A 7 -1.40 6.05 -10.26
CA GLU A 7 -2.47 7.02 -10.09
C GLU A 7 -3.59 6.70 -11.07
N SER A 8 -4.82 6.61 -10.57
CA SER A 8 -6.00 6.43 -11.40
C SER A 8 -6.38 7.75 -12.10
N LYS A 9 -7.27 7.68 -13.09
CA LYS A 9 -7.84 8.86 -13.75
C LYS A 9 -8.54 9.83 -12.78
N HIS A 10 -8.97 9.35 -11.62
CA HIS A 10 -9.66 10.12 -10.59
C HIS A 10 -8.70 10.60 -9.48
N GLY A 11 -7.39 10.49 -9.67
CA GLY A 11 -6.37 10.97 -8.72
C GLY A 11 -6.09 10.02 -7.54
N THR A 12 -6.81 8.90 -7.44
CA THR A 12 -6.52 7.88 -6.41
C THR A 12 -5.14 7.28 -6.64
N LYS A 13 -4.26 7.40 -5.65
CA LYS A 13 -2.91 6.86 -5.67
C LYS A 13 -2.85 5.52 -4.92
N VAL A 14 -2.21 4.54 -5.54
CA VAL A 14 -2.08 3.17 -5.01
C VAL A 14 -0.69 2.59 -5.29
N VAL A 15 -0.30 1.58 -4.53
CA VAL A 15 0.89 0.75 -4.83
C VAL A 15 0.46 -0.70 -5.07
N THR A 16 1.31 -1.52 -5.68
CA THR A 16 1.03 -2.96 -5.74
C THR A 16 1.61 -3.68 -4.53
N ALA A 17 0.93 -4.73 -4.07
CA ALA A 17 1.40 -5.55 -2.96
C ALA A 17 2.73 -6.25 -3.32
N SER A 18 2.90 -6.70 -4.57
CA SER A 18 4.18 -7.22 -5.05
C SER A 18 5.33 -6.22 -4.97
N ASN A 19 5.11 -4.96 -5.38
CA ASN A 19 6.15 -3.93 -5.31
C ASN A 19 6.46 -3.57 -3.85
N LEU A 20 5.43 -3.36 -3.02
CA LEU A 20 5.60 -3.08 -1.58
C LEU A 20 6.37 -4.20 -0.87
N PHE A 21 6.02 -5.47 -1.14
CA PHE A 21 6.69 -6.63 -0.58
C PHE A 21 8.19 -6.66 -0.94
N ALA A 22 8.49 -6.42 -2.22
CA ALA A 22 9.84 -6.47 -2.72
C ALA A 22 10.70 -5.32 -2.17
N VAL A 23 10.18 -4.10 -2.09
CA VAL A 23 10.94 -2.97 -1.52
C VAL A 23 11.16 -3.11 -0.01
N LEU A 24 10.20 -3.73 0.70
CA LEU A 24 10.36 -4.11 2.10
C LEU A 24 11.33 -5.29 2.29
N ASN A 25 11.86 -5.88 1.21
CA ASN A 25 12.82 -6.98 1.26
C ASN A 25 12.34 -8.13 2.15
N LEU A 26 11.08 -8.53 1.98
CA LEU A 26 10.46 -9.60 2.77
C LEU A 26 10.80 -10.98 2.15
N PRO A 27 10.74 -12.07 2.95
CA PRO A 27 11.14 -13.39 2.46
C PRO A 27 10.19 -13.90 1.36
N ILE A 28 10.67 -14.04 0.12
CA ILE A 28 9.85 -14.37 -1.06
C ILE A 28 8.94 -15.61 -0.88
N ARG A 29 9.42 -16.64 -0.17
CA ARG A 29 8.66 -17.86 0.12
C ARG A 29 7.40 -17.62 0.95
N GLN A 30 7.33 -16.48 1.66
CA GLN A 30 6.22 -16.11 2.51
C GLN A 30 5.22 -15.17 1.83
N TYR A 31 5.43 -14.83 0.55
CA TYR A 31 4.59 -13.85 -0.15
C TYR A 31 3.10 -14.15 0.01
N GLY A 32 2.63 -15.30 -0.49
CA GLY A 32 1.20 -15.62 -0.45
C GLY A 32 0.59 -15.60 0.96
N MET A 33 1.33 -16.05 1.98
CA MET A 33 0.87 -16.00 3.38
C MET A 33 0.78 -14.55 3.90
N LEU A 34 1.84 -13.76 3.70
CA LEU A 34 1.91 -12.39 4.21
C LEU A 34 0.91 -11.48 3.51
N THR A 35 0.76 -11.57 2.19
CA THR A 35 -0.19 -10.74 1.44
C THR A 35 -1.64 -11.05 1.84
N ARG A 36 -1.99 -12.32 2.04
CA ARG A 36 -3.31 -12.70 2.58
C ARG A 36 -3.52 -12.20 4.01
N ARG A 37 -2.47 -12.23 4.84
CA ARG A 37 -2.52 -11.67 6.20
C ARG A 37 -2.78 -10.17 6.14
N TRP A 38 -2.09 -9.44 5.28
CA TRP A 38 -2.27 -7.99 5.13
C TRP A 38 -3.72 -7.60 4.86
N MET A 39 -4.50 -8.41 4.15
CA MET A 39 -5.91 -8.12 3.87
C MET A 39 -6.87 -8.48 5.01
N ARG A 40 -6.39 -9.20 6.04
CA ARG A 40 -7.23 -9.76 7.11
C ARG A 40 -6.88 -9.22 8.50
N ASP A 41 -5.71 -8.59 8.62
CA ASP A 41 -5.22 -8.08 9.89
C ASP A 41 -5.90 -6.77 10.31
N ALA A 42 -5.82 -6.41 11.58
CA ALA A 42 -6.32 -5.13 12.08
C ALA A 42 -5.26 -4.03 11.93
N TYR A 43 -5.67 -2.84 11.48
CA TYR A 43 -4.81 -1.66 11.40
C TYR A 43 -5.52 -0.45 11.97
N GLU A 44 -4.74 0.52 12.43
CA GLU A 44 -5.19 1.82 12.90
C GLU A 44 -5.28 2.78 11.70
N PHE A 45 -6.41 2.75 11.00
CA PHE A 45 -6.70 3.71 9.94
C PHE A 45 -7.11 5.05 10.55
N ALA A 46 -7.13 6.11 9.75
CA ALA A 46 -7.57 7.44 10.17
C ALA A 46 -9.01 7.46 10.73
N ASP A 47 -9.87 6.53 10.28
CA ASP A 47 -11.24 6.37 10.75
C ASP A 47 -11.38 5.34 11.89
N GLY A 48 -10.27 4.83 12.43
CA GLY A 48 -10.23 3.95 13.58
C GLY A 48 -9.61 2.57 13.32
N ILE A 49 -9.66 1.71 14.34
CA ILE A 49 -9.07 0.38 14.30
C ILE A 49 -10.02 -0.59 13.59
N ARG A 50 -9.65 -1.07 12.41
CA ARG A 50 -10.47 -1.99 11.61
C ARG A 50 -9.63 -2.87 10.69
N ARG A 51 -10.28 -3.85 10.07
CA ARG A 51 -9.68 -4.63 8.96
C ARG A 51 -9.78 -3.85 7.65
N PRO A 52 -8.84 -4.07 6.70
CA PRO A 52 -8.95 -3.53 5.35
C PRO A 52 -10.21 -4.02 4.66
N GLN A 53 -10.84 -3.15 3.89
CA GLN A 53 -12.06 -3.39 3.13
C GLN A 53 -11.76 -3.41 1.64
N ALA A 54 -12.29 -4.40 0.94
CA ALA A 54 -12.17 -4.49 -0.52
C ALA A 54 -12.85 -3.29 -1.18
N TYR A 55 -12.23 -2.77 -2.25
CA TYR A 55 -12.61 -1.56 -3.00
C TYR A 55 -12.55 -0.24 -2.22
N ARG A 56 -12.16 -0.29 -0.95
CA ARG A 56 -11.86 0.90 -0.14
C ARG A 56 -10.37 1.05 0.11
N ASP A 57 -9.76 0.04 0.72
CA ASP A 57 -8.34 0.08 1.11
C ASP A 57 -7.47 -0.74 0.15
N PHE A 58 -8.07 -1.73 -0.53
CA PHE A 58 -7.38 -2.57 -1.51
C PHE A 58 -8.32 -3.09 -2.61
N ALA A 59 -7.76 -3.50 -3.75
CA ALA A 59 -8.46 -4.21 -4.81
C ALA A 59 -7.58 -5.32 -5.40
N LYS A 60 -8.17 -6.44 -5.83
CA LYS A 60 -7.42 -7.51 -6.49
C LYS A 60 -6.90 -7.02 -7.84
N ARG A 61 -5.61 -7.20 -8.09
CA ARG A 61 -5.01 -6.85 -9.39
C ARG A 61 -5.23 -8.02 -10.36
N PRO A 62 -5.83 -7.78 -11.54
CA PRO A 62 -5.99 -8.83 -12.54
C PRO A 62 -4.61 -9.24 -13.08
N ARG A 63 -4.27 -10.51 -12.90
CA ARG A 63 -3.08 -11.15 -13.47
C ARG A 63 -3.47 -12.52 -14.04
N PRO A 64 -4.03 -12.58 -15.26
CA PRO A 64 -4.45 -13.83 -15.87
C PRO A 64 -3.28 -14.81 -15.97
N GLY A 65 -3.47 -16.04 -15.50
CA GLY A 65 -2.46 -17.11 -15.57
C GLY A 65 -1.40 -17.10 -14.47
N GLU A 66 -1.35 -16.08 -13.59
CA GLU A 66 -0.43 -16.10 -12.45
C GLU A 66 -1.04 -16.86 -11.25
N PRO A 67 -0.31 -17.81 -10.65
CA PRO A 67 -0.83 -18.63 -9.55
C PRO A 67 -0.92 -17.86 -8.21
N ILE A 68 -0.34 -16.67 -8.15
CA ILE A 68 -0.19 -15.89 -6.93
C ILE A 68 -1.03 -14.62 -7.04
N GLU A 69 -1.85 -14.36 -6.03
CA GLU A 69 -2.66 -13.14 -5.95
C GLU A 69 -1.80 -11.91 -5.72
N ASP A 70 -2.14 -10.82 -6.41
CA ASP A 70 -1.57 -9.48 -6.17
C ASP A 70 -2.71 -8.48 -5.98
N PHE A 71 -2.40 -7.36 -5.33
CA PHE A 71 -3.40 -6.37 -4.93
C PHE A 71 -2.89 -4.95 -5.19
N TYR A 72 -3.78 -4.07 -5.59
CA TYR A 72 -3.60 -2.64 -5.43
C TYR A 72 -3.94 -2.26 -3.98
N LEU A 73 -3.08 -1.47 -3.36
CA LEU A 73 -3.20 -1.01 -1.97
C LEU A 73 -3.24 0.51 -1.96
N THR A 74 -4.17 1.10 -1.22
CA THR A 74 -4.13 2.54 -0.91
C THR A 74 -2.82 2.90 -0.22
N LEU A 75 -2.39 4.16 -0.35
CA LEU A 75 -1.19 4.65 0.33
C LEU A 75 -1.29 4.51 1.85
N GLU A 76 -2.48 4.74 2.42
CA GLU A 76 -2.73 4.56 3.85
C GLU A 76 -2.49 3.11 4.29
N LEU A 77 -3.14 2.15 3.63
CA LEU A 77 -2.94 0.73 3.95
C LEU A 77 -1.48 0.29 3.74
N ALA A 78 -0.84 0.74 2.66
CA ALA A 78 0.55 0.43 2.38
C ALA A 78 1.50 0.94 3.49
N LYS A 79 1.25 2.15 4.02
CA LYS A 79 1.99 2.73 5.15
C LYS A 79 1.83 1.87 6.40
N LEU A 80 0.60 1.49 6.73
CA LEU A 80 0.27 0.67 7.90
C LEU A 80 0.89 -0.74 7.80
N ILE A 81 0.84 -1.36 6.62
CA ILE A 81 1.54 -2.63 6.32
C ILE A 81 3.05 -2.49 6.52
N ALA A 82 3.65 -1.43 5.96
CA ALA A 82 5.08 -1.19 6.09
C ALA A 82 5.50 -1.12 7.56
N LEU A 83 4.83 -0.27 8.36
CA LEU A 83 5.12 -0.06 9.79
C LEU A 83 4.99 -1.34 10.62
N ARG A 84 4.01 -2.19 10.28
CA ARG A 84 3.76 -3.46 10.96
C ARG A 84 4.68 -4.60 10.50
N SER A 85 5.40 -4.45 9.39
CA SER A 85 6.32 -5.48 8.90
C SER A 85 7.57 -5.61 9.79
N ASN A 86 8.26 -6.75 9.66
CA ASN A 86 9.59 -6.97 10.25
C ASN A 86 10.73 -6.49 9.35
N SER A 87 10.43 -5.69 8.31
CA SER A 87 11.45 -5.18 7.40
C SER A 87 12.38 -4.18 8.10
N LYS A 88 13.69 -4.30 7.85
CA LYS A 88 14.67 -3.26 8.22
C LYS A 88 14.40 -1.92 7.50
N ASN A 89 13.68 -1.95 6.38
CA ASN A 89 13.37 -0.77 5.57
C ASN A 89 12.02 -0.14 5.90
N LYS A 90 11.30 -0.64 6.92
CA LYS A 90 9.90 -0.23 7.18
C LYS A 90 9.71 1.28 7.37
N LEU A 91 10.55 1.92 8.18
CA LEU A 91 10.45 3.36 8.45
C LEU A 91 10.74 4.20 7.21
N LYS A 92 11.74 3.77 6.40
CA LYS A 92 12.09 4.43 5.15
C LYS A 92 10.89 4.47 4.20
N TYR A 93 10.27 3.32 3.95
CA TYR A 93 9.16 3.25 3.01
C TYR A 93 7.86 3.83 3.58
N ALA A 94 7.60 3.70 4.88
CA ALA A 94 6.47 4.38 5.51
C ALA A 94 6.54 5.90 5.32
N ARG A 95 7.70 6.53 5.55
CA ARG A 95 7.91 7.97 5.32
C ARG A 95 7.74 8.37 3.85
N LEU A 96 8.28 7.56 2.92
CA LEU A 96 8.12 7.82 1.49
C LEU A 96 6.66 7.76 1.05
N ILE A 97 5.93 6.75 1.51
CA ILE A 97 4.49 6.59 1.22
C ILE A 97 3.70 7.77 1.79
N ASP A 98 4.00 8.17 3.03
CA ASP A 98 3.33 9.28 3.71
C ASP A 98 3.56 10.62 2.99
N ALA A 99 4.81 10.90 2.59
CA ALA A 99 5.14 12.10 1.82
C ALA A 99 4.41 12.15 0.48
N VAL A 100 4.29 11.02 -0.24
CA VAL A 100 3.53 10.95 -1.49
C VAL A 100 2.03 11.16 -1.26
N ALA A 101 1.48 10.63 -0.16
CA ALA A 101 0.08 10.83 0.20
C ALA A 101 -0.23 12.31 0.49
N GLN A 102 0.67 13.01 1.16
CA GLN A 102 0.52 14.43 1.49
C GLN A 102 0.79 15.36 0.29
N ASN A 103 1.69 14.99 -0.62
CA ASN A 103 1.96 15.81 -1.82
C ASN A 103 0.76 15.92 -2.77
N GLY A 104 -0.20 14.99 -2.72
CA GLY A 104 -1.48 15.14 -3.40
C GLY A 104 -2.37 16.26 -2.83
N GLN A 105 -2.20 16.60 -1.54
CA GLN A 105 -2.96 17.64 -0.85
C GLN A 105 -2.40 19.05 -1.09
N MET A 106 -1.10 19.19 -1.32
CA MET A 106 -0.46 20.50 -1.62
C MET A 106 -0.98 21.14 -2.92
N ASN A 107 -1.40 20.34 -3.90
CA ASN A 107 -1.98 20.85 -5.14
C ASN A 107 -3.40 21.43 -4.96
N LEU A 108 -4.15 21.05 -3.91
CA LEU A 108 -5.46 21.64 -3.64
C LEU A 108 -5.37 23.05 -3.04
N PHE A 109 -4.33 23.34 -2.24
CA PHE A 109 -4.15 24.67 -1.64
C PHE A 109 -3.54 25.70 -2.61
N GLN A 110 -2.83 25.26 -3.65
CA GLN A 110 -2.31 26.17 -4.69
C GLN A 110 -3.34 26.57 -5.74
N GLN A 111 -4.48 25.87 -5.84
CA GLN A 111 -5.56 26.20 -6.77
C GLN A 111 -6.62 27.13 -6.17
N ALA A 112 -6.53 27.43 -4.86
CA ALA A 112 -7.47 28.28 -4.13
C ALA A 112 -6.84 29.62 -3.67
N ALA A 113 -5.65 29.97 -4.18
CA ALA A 113 -4.91 31.19 -3.87
C ALA A 113 -4.74 32.07 -5.11
#